data_AF-A0A661EBM0-F1
#
_entry.id   AF-A0A661EBM0-F1
#
_cell.length_a   1.000
_cell.length_b   1.000
_cell.length_c   1.000
_cell.angle_alpha   90.00
_cell.angle_beta   90.00
_cell.angle_gamma   90.00
#
_symmetry.space_group_name_H-M   'P 1'
#
loop_
_entity.id
_entity.type
_entity.pdbx_description
1 polymer ?
#
loop_
_entity_poly.entity_id
_entity_poly.type
_entity_poly.pdbx_seq_one_letter_code
_entity_poly.pdbx_strand_id
1 'polypeptide(L)'
;MQKIIVGDHTSEAKWDNPLDGAHWLRDWRAGEWLTGPVTPLFVSLLLPKLAESRENWGLGVIPWKGMAKRSLIAKLPWYMTINGYLYCRTDLKMIQAVVYTTHFTIRSMIKPGWYADWLTKAEPLFDGLLAKLCERPVADLTADELIERINTLAIYIAEWWHPLAYSGIDVFYLRFVYDRFVNEPQFSPQTLLFGYPGPLVDMQQAVWEIAERIKKLGLGDDLDGALAHPDVAPMVDSYYASYGHLLDSIDPVHSLLRENPQRLTAALKGFVSGEVQEPARRHRRTAAKRKAATDSALGKVSG
;
A
#
# COMPACT_ATOMS: atom_id res chain seq x y z
N MET A 1 26.83 9.90 -4.54
CA MET A 1 26.88 10.46 -5.90
C MET A 1 26.19 9.47 -6.84
N GLN A 2 24.93 9.68 -7.18
CA GLN A 2 24.16 8.81 -8.08
C GLN A 2 24.48 9.21 -9.54
N LYS A 3 24.87 8.24 -10.37
CA LYS A 3 25.21 8.46 -11.77
C LYS A 3 23.93 8.24 -12.59
N ILE A 4 23.41 9.31 -13.19
CA ILE A 4 22.30 9.21 -14.14
C ILE A 4 22.91 8.74 -15.47
N ILE A 5 22.47 7.58 -15.96
CA ILE A 5 22.88 7.05 -17.26
C ILE A 5 21.72 7.32 -18.23
N VAL A 6 21.97 8.12 -19.26
CA VAL A 6 21.03 8.39 -20.36
C VAL A 6 21.57 7.66 -21.60
N GLY A 7 20.84 6.69 -22.12
CA GLY A 7 21.24 5.85 -23.26
C GLY A 7 20.77 6.38 -24.61
N ASP A 8 21.54 6.10 -25.66
CA ASP A 8 21.26 6.37 -27.09
C ASP A 8 20.08 5.51 -27.59
N HIS A 9 19.14 6.12 -28.32
CA HIS A 9 17.87 5.51 -28.74
C HIS A 9 17.96 4.56 -29.95
N THR A 10 19.15 4.36 -30.54
CA THR A 10 19.32 3.54 -31.75
C THR A 10 19.98 2.18 -31.56
N SER A 11 20.48 1.87 -30.37
CA SER A 11 21.03 0.55 -30.03
C SER A 11 20.02 -0.30 -29.25
N GLU A 12 19.99 -1.61 -29.48
CA GLU A 12 19.35 -2.56 -28.57
C GLU A 12 19.80 -2.23 -27.14
N ALA A 13 18.84 -1.97 -26.25
CA ALA A 13 19.13 -1.56 -24.88
C ALA A 13 19.86 -2.69 -24.15
N LYS A 14 21.20 -2.63 -24.14
CA LYS A 14 22.02 -3.49 -23.29
C LYS A 14 21.90 -2.98 -21.86
N TRP A 15 21.20 -3.77 -21.04
CA TRP A 15 21.19 -3.54 -19.60
C TRP A 15 22.45 -4.15 -18.99
N ASP A 16 23.40 -3.29 -18.64
CA ASP A 16 24.52 -3.68 -17.80
C ASP A 16 24.13 -3.52 -16.33
N ASN A 17 24.40 -4.55 -15.54
CA ASN A 17 24.14 -4.49 -14.11
C ASN A 17 25.02 -3.39 -13.49
N PRO A 18 24.42 -2.35 -12.87
CA PRO A 18 25.17 -1.21 -12.38
C PRO A 18 26.06 -1.53 -11.17
N LEU A 19 25.87 -2.71 -10.56
CA LEU A 19 26.70 -3.20 -9.47
C LEU A 19 26.95 -4.70 -9.64
N ASP A 20 28.22 -5.08 -9.78
CA ASP A 20 28.58 -6.47 -10.04
C ASP A 20 28.06 -7.43 -8.94
N GLY A 21 27.50 -8.55 -9.39
CA GLY A 21 26.84 -9.56 -8.54
C GLY A 21 25.58 -9.10 -7.80
N ALA A 22 25.07 -7.88 -8.04
CA ALA A 22 23.82 -7.42 -7.43
C ALA A 22 22.61 -8.00 -8.15
N HIS A 23 21.57 -8.41 -7.42
CA HIS A 23 20.31 -8.82 -8.03
C HIS A 23 19.27 -7.75 -7.72
N TRP A 24 18.52 -7.34 -8.73
CA TRP A 24 17.58 -6.23 -8.64
C TRP A 24 16.17 -6.74 -8.93
N LEU A 25 15.23 -6.43 -8.06
CA LEU A 25 13.82 -6.76 -8.22
C LEU A 25 13.02 -5.47 -8.34
N ARG A 26 12.25 -5.39 -9.43
CA ARG A 26 11.25 -4.37 -9.65
C ARG A 26 10.01 -4.69 -8.81
N ASP A 27 9.30 -3.67 -8.33
CA ASP A 27 8.00 -3.80 -7.66
C ASP A 27 8.02 -4.49 -6.28
N TRP A 28 9.17 -4.50 -5.60
CA TRP A 28 9.24 -4.98 -4.21
C TRP A 28 9.22 -3.82 -3.21
N ARG A 29 8.36 -3.92 -2.17
CA ARG A 29 8.31 -3.06 -0.98
C ARG A 29 7.78 -1.65 -1.26
N ALA A 30 8.60 -0.79 -1.86
CA ALA A 30 8.19 0.56 -2.22
C ALA A 30 7.73 0.63 -3.68
N GLY A 31 8.29 -0.25 -4.53
CA GLY A 31 7.93 -0.32 -5.95
C GLY A 31 6.48 -0.72 -6.20
N GLU A 32 5.88 -1.53 -5.32
CA GLU A 32 4.47 -1.96 -5.45
C GLU A 32 3.45 -0.81 -5.30
N TRP A 33 3.90 0.37 -4.84
CA TRP A 33 3.08 1.60 -4.72
C TRP A 33 3.43 2.65 -5.80
N LEU A 34 4.26 2.27 -6.76
CA LEU A 34 4.66 3.08 -7.88
C LEU A 34 4.01 2.48 -9.14
N THR A 35 3.17 3.26 -9.81
CA THR A 35 2.46 2.79 -11.02
C THR A 35 3.32 2.89 -12.28
N GLY A 36 4.48 3.55 -12.19
CA GLY A 36 5.37 3.77 -13.32
C GLY A 36 6.76 4.28 -12.91
N PRO A 37 7.49 4.90 -13.85
CA PRO A 37 8.74 5.58 -13.55
C PRO A 37 8.55 6.67 -12.49
N VAL A 38 9.48 6.78 -11.56
CA VAL A 38 9.54 7.83 -10.55
C VAL A 38 10.08 9.12 -11.13
N THR A 39 9.55 10.23 -10.63
CA THR A 39 9.97 11.58 -10.98
C THR A 39 11.26 11.98 -10.26
N PRO A 40 12.01 12.96 -10.79
CA PRO A 40 13.12 13.58 -10.08
C PRO A 40 12.72 14.14 -8.71
N LEU A 41 11.48 14.62 -8.55
CA LEU A 41 10.96 15.12 -7.28
C LEU A 41 10.87 13.99 -6.25
N PHE A 42 10.30 12.83 -6.61
CA PHE A 42 10.26 11.68 -5.73
C PHE A 42 11.67 11.20 -5.33
N VAL A 43 12.59 11.13 -6.30
CA VAL A 43 13.96 10.66 -6.08
C VAL A 43 14.75 11.59 -5.16
N SER A 44 14.52 12.90 -5.24
CA SER A 44 15.27 13.89 -4.45
C SER A 44 14.64 14.19 -3.09
N LEU A 45 13.30 14.17 -2.99
CA LEU A 45 12.58 14.58 -1.79
C LEU A 45 12.18 13.40 -0.89
N LEU A 46 11.45 12.42 -1.43
CA LEU A 46 10.82 11.37 -0.62
C LEU A 46 11.72 10.14 -0.47
N LEU A 47 12.27 9.65 -1.58
CA LEU A 47 13.04 8.40 -1.60
C LEU A 47 14.21 8.38 -0.61
N PRO A 48 15.01 9.45 -0.44
CA PRO A 48 16.09 9.46 0.53
C PRO A 48 15.59 9.33 1.97
N LYS A 49 14.45 9.94 2.31
CA LYS A 49 13.84 9.87 3.65
C LYS A 49 13.21 8.52 3.95
N LEU A 50 12.52 7.94 2.97
CA LEU A 50 12.01 6.57 3.07
C LEU A 50 13.16 5.58 3.23
N ALA A 51 14.28 5.81 2.54
CA ALA A 51 15.48 4.99 2.65
C ALA A 51 16.21 5.15 3.98
N GLU A 52 16.44 6.38 4.41
CA GLU A 52 17.06 6.69 5.69
C GLU A 52 16.25 6.06 6.83
N SER A 53 14.93 6.28 6.86
CA SER A 53 14.05 5.67 7.86
C SER A 53 14.11 4.15 7.80
N ARG A 54 14.18 3.55 6.61
CA ARG A 54 14.35 2.10 6.44
C ARG A 54 15.66 1.54 6.98
N GLU A 55 16.77 2.22 6.70
CA GLU A 55 18.08 1.85 7.23
C GLU A 55 18.14 2.01 8.76
N ASN A 56 17.40 2.99 9.26
CA ASN A 56 17.31 3.37 10.67
C ASN A 56 16.10 2.79 11.39
N TRP A 57 15.41 1.80 10.81
CA TRP A 57 14.17 1.27 11.36
C TRP A 57 14.28 0.89 12.84
N GLY A 58 13.35 1.41 13.64
CA GLY A 58 13.30 1.17 15.08
C GLY A 58 14.38 1.88 15.89
N LEU A 59 15.10 2.85 15.30
CA LEU A 59 15.98 3.77 16.02
C LEU A 59 15.22 4.94 16.66
N GLY A 60 13.92 5.08 16.40
CA GLY A 60 13.03 5.93 17.18
C GLY A 60 13.15 7.40 16.80
N VAL A 61 13.01 7.73 15.52
CA VAL A 61 12.82 9.13 15.10
C VAL A 61 11.48 9.66 15.65
N ILE A 62 10.50 8.78 15.78
CA ILE A 62 9.32 8.94 16.65
C ILE A 62 9.71 8.32 18.01
N PRO A 63 9.23 8.83 19.17
CA PRO A 63 9.55 8.29 20.51
C PRO A 63 8.97 6.89 20.78
N TRP A 64 9.02 6.02 19.78
CA TRP A 64 8.66 4.62 19.79
C TRP A 64 9.85 3.77 19.34
N LYS A 65 10.14 2.71 20.08
CA LYS A 65 11.13 1.72 19.66
C LYS A 65 10.43 0.69 18.78
N GLY A 66 10.80 0.65 17.50
CA GLY A 66 10.36 -0.41 16.59
C GLY A 66 10.72 -1.81 17.10
N MET A 67 10.16 -2.86 16.49
CA MET A 67 10.31 -4.25 16.95
C MET A 67 11.78 -4.67 17.07
N ALA A 68 12.66 -4.11 16.24
CA ALA A 68 14.09 -3.99 16.53
C ALA A 68 14.83 -3.08 15.54
N LYS A 69 16.05 -2.69 15.94
CA LYS A 69 17.05 -2.10 15.03
C LYS A 69 17.35 -3.01 13.85
N ARG A 70 17.38 -2.46 12.63
CA ARG A 70 17.79 -3.15 11.38
C ARG A 70 17.03 -4.45 11.14
N SER A 71 15.71 -4.41 11.31
CA SER A 71 14.86 -5.60 11.17
C SER A 71 14.96 -6.31 9.81
N LEU A 72 15.33 -5.57 8.76
CA LEU A 72 15.66 -6.11 7.44
C LEU A 72 17.15 -5.92 7.16
N ILE A 73 17.88 -7.04 7.04
CA ILE A 73 19.25 -7.03 6.55
C ILE A 73 19.17 -6.89 5.03
N ALA A 74 19.51 -5.72 4.50
CA ALA A 74 19.70 -5.49 3.07
C ALA A 74 21.13 -4.99 2.83
N LYS A 75 21.75 -5.42 1.72
CA LYS A 75 23.04 -4.86 1.32
C LYS A 75 22.84 -3.46 0.78
N LEU A 76 23.77 -2.55 1.11
CA LEU A 76 23.78 -1.21 0.54
C LEU A 76 24.48 -1.20 -0.84
N PRO A 77 24.04 -0.33 -1.78
CA PRO A 77 22.77 0.38 -1.73
C PRO A 77 21.60 -0.61 -1.84
N TRP A 78 20.56 -0.43 -1.01
CA TRP A 78 19.43 -1.38 -0.94
C TRP A 78 18.37 -1.15 -2.02
N TYR A 79 18.44 0.00 -2.69
CA TYR A 79 17.59 0.39 -3.80
C TYR A 79 18.38 1.18 -4.83
N MET A 80 17.82 1.30 -6.03
CA MET A 80 18.25 2.28 -7.01
C MET A 80 17.14 2.57 -8.02
N THR A 81 17.31 3.64 -8.80
CA THR A 81 16.46 3.91 -9.96
C THR A 81 17.20 3.53 -11.25
N ILE A 82 16.58 2.71 -12.09
CA ILE A 82 17.10 2.31 -13.41
C ILE A 82 16.05 2.67 -14.45
N ASN A 83 16.41 3.52 -15.43
CA ASN A 83 15.48 4.03 -16.44
C ASN A 83 14.19 4.62 -15.85
N GLY A 84 14.32 5.32 -14.72
CA GLY A 84 13.21 5.89 -13.97
C GLY A 84 12.44 4.90 -13.08
N TYR A 85 12.67 3.59 -13.15
CA TYR A 85 11.96 2.64 -12.28
C TYR A 85 12.72 2.36 -10.99
N LEU A 86 12.00 2.22 -9.88
CA LEU A 86 12.59 1.84 -8.59
C LEU A 86 12.84 0.33 -8.53
N TYR A 87 14.08 -0.03 -8.21
CA TYR A 87 14.51 -1.40 -7.96
C TYR A 87 14.99 -1.54 -6.53
N CYS A 88 14.68 -2.68 -5.91
CA CYS A 88 15.24 -3.08 -4.63
C CYS A 88 16.21 -4.24 -4.80
N ARG A 89 17.28 -4.24 -4.01
CA ARG A 89 18.33 -5.24 -4.05
C ARG A 89 17.92 -6.54 -3.36
N THR A 90 18.21 -7.69 -3.96
CA THR A 90 17.73 -9.01 -3.51
C THR A 90 18.81 -10.08 -3.36
N ASP A 91 20.09 -9.78 -3.65
CA ASP A 91 21.21 -10.73 -3.57
C ASP A 91 21.66 -11.01 -2.13
N LEU A 92 20.79 -11.63 -1.34
CA LEU A 92 21.13 -12.22 -0.04
C LEU A 92 21.87 -13.55 -0.24
N LYS A 93 23.00 -13.74 0.44
CA LYS A 93 23.69 -15.05 0.46
C LYS A 93 22.84 -16.07 1.23
N MET A 94 22.92 -17.36 0.89
CA MET A 94 22.17 -18.44 1.57
C MET A 94 22.31 -18.44 3.10
N ILE A 95 23.52 -18.20 3.63
CA ILE A 95 23.74 -18.12 5.08
C ILE A 95 23.01 -16.93 5.72
N GLN A 96 22.90 -15.81 4.97
CA GLN A 96 22.11 -14.65 5.39
C GLN A 96 20.62 -14.97 5.32
N ALA A 97 20.17 -15.76 4.34
CA ALA A 97 18.78 -16.21 4.24
C ALA A 97 18.37 -17.09 5.44
N VAL A 98 19.25 -17.97 5.93
CA VAL A 98 18.98 -18.77 7.14
C VAL A 98 18.86 -17.89 8.38
N VAL A 99 19.83 -17.00 8.61
CA VAL A 99 19.77 -16.03 9.73
C VAL A 99 18.51 -15.17 9.66
N TYR A 100 18.16 -14.73 8.45
CA TYR A 100 16.95 -13.97 8.17
C TYR A 100 15.71 -14.78 8.56
N THR A 101 15.54 -16.00 8.03
CA THR A 101 14.40 -16.87 8.37
C THR A 101 14.28 -17.15 9.88
N THR A 102 15.38 -17.44 10.57
CA THR A 102 15.37 -17.67 12.03
C THR A 102 14.93 -16.40 12.79
N HIS A 103 15.51 -15.26 12.43
CA HIS A 103 15.16 -13.97 13.01
C HIS A 103 13.69 -13.61 12.76
N PHE A 104 13.16 -13.90 11.57
CA PHE A 104 11.74 -13.70 11.27
C PHE A 104 10.83 -14.65 12.02
N THR A 105 11.21 -15.91 12.17
CA THR A 105 10.43 -16.91 12.92
C THR A 105 10.33 -16.53 14.40
N ILE A 106 11.43 -16.11 15.02
CA ILE A 106 11.41 -15.63 16.41
C ILE A 106 10.53 -14.39 16.53
N ARG A 107 10.57 -13.51 15.53
CA ARG A 107 9.78 -12.28 15.53
C ARG A 107 8.30 -12.49 15.32
N SER A 108 7.90 -13.42 14.46
CA SER A 108 6.48 -13.75 14.29
C SER A 108 5.86 -14.29 15.58
N MET A 109 6.65 -14.92 16.46
CA MET A 109 6.18 -15.36 17.79
C MET A 109 5.95 -14.20 18.77
N ILE A 110 6.81 -13.17 18.79
CA ILE A 110 6.64 -11.99 19.67
C ILE A 110 5.73 -10.90 19.06
N LYS A 111 5.47 -10.97 17.76
CA LYS A 111 4.72 -9.99 16.98
C LYS A 111 3.35 -9.67 17.56
N PRO A 112 2.50 -10.62 18.03
CA PRO A 112 1.18 -10.28 18.54
C PRO A 112 1.23 -9.32 19.73
N GLY A 113 2.11 -9.59 20.70
CA GLY A 113 2.30 -8.72 21.88
C GLY A 113 2.91 -7.38 21.50
N TRP A 114 3.93 -7.37 20.63
CA TRP A 114 4.51 -6.13 20.13
C TRP A 114 3.52 -5.29 19.33
N TYR A 115 2.67 -5.90 18.51
CA TYR A 115 1.69 -5.20 17.70
C TYR A 115 0.57 -4.60 18.56
N ALA A 116 0.09 -5.35 19.56
CA ALA A 116 -0.84 -4.81 20.56
C ALA A 116 -0.22 -3.61 21.32
N ASP A 117 1.05 -3.71 21.69
CA ASP A 117 1.81 -2.61 22.28
C ASP A 117 1.95 -1.42 21.32
N TRP A 118 2.20 -1.68 20.03
CA TRP A 118 2.28 -0.63 19.01
C TRP A 118 0.94 0.09 18.84
N LEU A 119 -0.19 -0.63 18.75
CA LEU A 119 -1.52 -0.03 18.66
C LEU A 119 -1.85 0.85 19.88
N THR A 120 -1.43 0.44 21.08
CA THR A 120 -1.81 1.14 22.31
C THR A 120 -0.86 2.28 22.68
N LYS A 121 0.42 2.21 22.29
CA LYS A 121 1.46 3.16 22.73
C LYS A 121 2.06 3.96 21.58
N ALA A 122 2.20 3.36 20.41
CA ALA A 122 2.82 4.00 19.27
C ALA A 122 1.79 4.77 18.45
N GLU A 123 0.72 4.10 18.01
CA GLU A 123 -0.34 4.69 17.15
C GLU A 123 -0.88 6.04 17.69
N PRO A 124 -1.12 6.24 19.00
CA PRO A 124 -1.53 7.55 19.50
C PRO A 124 -0.47 8.65 19.35
N LEU A 125 0.83 8.30 19.37
CA LEU A 125 1.90 9.26 19.08
C LEU A 125 1.89 9.66 17.60
N PHE A 126 1.53 8.72 16.74
CA PHE A 126 1.38 8.95 15.31
C PHE A 126 0.22 9.96 15.09
N ASP A 127 -0.95 9.69 15.68
CA ASP A 127 -2.11 10.59 15.62
C ASP A 127 -1.83 11.99 16.18
N GLY A 128 -1.14 12.07 17.33
CA GLY A 128 -0.78 13.34 17.95
C GLY A 128 0.16 14.19 17.08
N LEU A 129 1.13 13.56 16.41
CA LEU A 129 1.99 14.27 15.46
C LEU A 129 1.19 14.78 14.26
N LEU A 130 0.33 13.94 13.68
CA LEU A 130 -0.49 14.33 12.53
C LEU A 130 -1.42 15.49 12.90
N ALA A 131 -2.09 15.41 14.05
CA ALA A 131 -2.93 16.49 14.57
C ALA A 131 -2.15 17.80 14.69
N LYS A 132 -0.95 17.76 15.29
CA LYS A 132 -0.07 18.92 15.43
C LYS A 132 0.35 19.51 14.09
N LEU A 133 0.70 18.66 13.12
CA LEU A 133 1.04 19.12 11.77
C LEU A 133 -0.17 19.78 11.09
N CYS A 134 -1.39 19.32 11.37
CA CYS A 134 -2.62 19.87 10.81
C CYS A 134 -3.10 21.17 11.48
N GLU A 135 -2.57 21.57 12.64
CA GLU A 135 -2.96 22.80 13.35
C GLU A 135 -2.76 24.08 12.51
N ARG A 136 -1.68 24.12 11.71
CA ARG A 136 -1.43 25.19 10.74
C ARG A 136 -1.77 24.72 9.33
N PRO A 137 -2.74 25.37 8.64
CA PRO A 137 -3.06 25.08 7.25
C PRO A 137 -1.83 25.16 6.35
N VAL A 138 -1.81 24.32 5.31
CA VAL A 138 -0.71 24.28 4.32
C VAL A 138 -0.52 25.63 3.62
N ALA A 139 -1.61 26.37 3.40
CA ALA A 139 -1.59 27.70 2.77
C ALA A 139 -0.81 28.76 3.58
N ASP A 140 -0.63 28.54 4.89
CA ASP A 140 0.02 29.48 5.81
C ASP A 140 1.49 29.11 6.07
N LEU A 141 2.04 28.15 5.33
CA LEU A 141 3.42 27.71 5.45
C LEU A 141 4.30 28.40 4.42
N THR A 142 5.50 28.75 4.84
CA THR A 142 6.61 29.02 3.92
C THR A 142 7.01 27.73 3.19
N ALA A 143 7.76 27.87 2.09
CA ALA A 143 8.27 26.72 1.35
C ALA A 143 9.16 25.81 2.22
N ASP A 144 10.01 26.40 3.07
CA ASP A 144 10.89 25.65 3.97
C ASP A 144 10.10 24.88 5.03
N GLU A 145 9.09 25.51 5.63
CA GLU A 145 8.18 24.85 6.58
C GLU A 145 7.40 23.70 5.92
N LEU A 146 6.99 23.87 4.66
CA LEU A 146 6.31 22.83 3.90
C LEU A 146 7.24 21.64 3.61
N ILE A 147 8.47 21.90 3.17
CA ILE A 147 9.48 20.86 2.93
C ILE A 147 9.78 20.10 4.23
N GLU A 148 9.92 20.80 5.35
CA GLU A 148 10.17 20.17 6.64
C GLU A 148 8.99 19.31 7.11
N ARG A 149 7.76 19.80 6.89
CA ARG A 149 6.55 19.02 7.14
C ARG A 149 6.51 17.75 6.28
N ILE A 150 6.84 17.84 4.99
CA ILE A 150 6.91 16.69 4.09
C ILE A 150 7.98 15.69 4.56
N ASN A 151 9.17 16.17 4.93
CA ASN A 151 10.24 15.31 5.45
C ASN A 151 9.81 14.57 6.72
N THR A 152 9.15 15.28 7.64
CA THR A 152 8.61 14.71 8.87
C THR A 152 7.59 13.61 8.56
N LEU A 153 6.64 13.89 7.65
CA LEU A 153 5.64 12.92 7.22
C LEU A 153 6.27 11.72 6.49
N ALA A 154 7.31 11.93 5.68
CA ALA A 154 7.99 10.83 4.98
C ALA A 154 8.68 9.86 5.95
N ILE A 155 9.36 10.39 6.95
CA ILE A 155 9.97 9.57 8.03
C ILE A 155 8.89 8.82 8.79
N TYR A 156 7.80 9.53 9.13
CA TYR A 156 6.67 8.97 9.85
C TYR A 156 6.02 7.82 9.11
N ILE A 157 5.74 8.00 7.82
CA ILE A 157 5.20 6.95 6.95
C ILE A 157 6.15 5.75 7.04
N ALA A 158 7.45 5.93 6.78
CA ALA A 158 8.39 4.81 6.80
C ALA A 158 8.49 4.06 8.15
N GLU A 159 8.24 4.69 9.30
CA GLU A 159 8.15 4.02 10.61
C GLU A 159 6.80 3.29 10.79
N TRP A 160 5.69 3.90 10.36
CA TRP A 160 4.36 3.28 10.38
C TRP A 160 4.27 2.03 9.50
N TRP A 161 5.06 1.99 8.42
CA TRP A 161 5.18 0.84 7.52
C TRP A 161 5.80 -0.41 8.15
N HIS A 162 6.56 -0.26 9.24
CA HIS A 162 7.27 -1.36 9.86
C HIS A 162 6.33 -2.48 10.35
N PRO A 163 5.24 -2.20 11.11
CA PRO A 163 4.22 -3.20 11.44
C PRO A 163 3.66 -3.94 10.22
N LEU A 164 3.35 -3.22 9.14
CA LEU A 164 2.76 -3.81 7.93
C LEU A 164 3.72 -4.75 7.19
N ALA A 165 5.01 -4.41 7.12
CA ALA A 165 6.00 -5.24 6.41
C ALA A 165 6.08 -6.67 6.99
N TYR A 166 5.73 -6.87 8.26
CA TYR A 166 5.67 -8.19 8.89
C TYR A 166 4.40 -9.00 8.56
N SER A 167 3.38 -8.40 7.96
CA SER A 167 2.14 -9.11 7.57
C SER A 167 2.33 -10.03 6.37
N GLY A 168 3.16 -9.65 5.39
CA GLY A 168 3.43 -10.47 4.20
C GLY A 168 4.07 -11.83 4.52
N ILE A 169 4.72 -11.94 5.68
CA ILE A 169 5.28 -13.19 6.20
C ILE A 169 4.20 -14.16 6.65
N ASP A 170 3.12 -13.66 7.24
CA ASP A 170 2.01 -14.49 7.69
C ASP A 170 1.40 -15.27 6.50
N VAL A 171 1.39 -14.68 5.30
CA VAL A 171 0.93 -15.32 4.07
C VAL A 171 1.82 -16.52 3.67
N PHE A 172 3.15 -16.38 3.81
CA PHE A 172 4.08 -17.48 3.52
C PHE A 172 3.93 -18.64 4.53
N TYR A 173 3.84 -18.32 5.82
CA TYR A 173 3.61 -19.34 6.86
C TYR A 173 2.23 -19.97 6.72
N LEU A 174 1.20 -19.19 6.41
CA LEU A 174 -0.14 -19.70 6.17
C LEU A 174 -0.11 -20.76 5.07
N ARG A 175 0.53 -20.48 3.94
CA ARG A 175 0.64 -21.47 2.86
C ARG A 175 1.35 -22.74 3.31
N PHE A 176 2.49 -22.62 3.99
CA PHE A 176 3.24 -23.78 4.48
C PHE A 176 2.39 -24.63 5.46
N VAL A 177 1.75 -23.99 6.43
CA VAL A 177 0.90 -24.68 7.42
C VAL A 177 -0.30 -25.31 6.74
N TYR A 178 -0.94 -24.58 5.83
CA TYR A 178 -2.10 -25.05 5.09
C TYR A 178 -1.75 -26.28 4.25
N ASP A 179 -0.70 -26.22 3.43
CA ASP A 179 -0.29 -27.33 2.56
C ASP A 179 0.15 -28.56 3.37
N ARG A 180 0.74 -28.36 4.56
CA ARG A 180 1.29 -29.46 5.39
C ARG A 180 0.27 -30.13 6.32
N PHE A 181 -0.69 -29.37 6.84
CA PHE A 181 -1.58 -29.82 7.92
C PHE A 181 -3.07 -29.76 7.57
N VAL A 182 -3.49 -28.85 6.68
CA VAL A 182 -4.90 -28.73 6.27
C VAL A 182 -5.13 -29.52 4.98
N ASN A 183 -4.36 -29.21 3.93
CA ASN A 183 -4.39 -29.81 2.60
C ASN A 183 -5.82 -30.05 2.08
N GLU A 184 -6.66 -29.01 2.10
CA GLU A 184 -8.06 -29.07 1.68
C GLU A 184 -8.18 -28.83 0.17
N PRO A 185 -8.61 -29.83 -0.64
CA PRO A 185 -8.66 -29.70 -2.10
C PRO A 185 -9.69 -28.68 -2.58
N GLN A 186 -10.76 -28.43 -1.82
CA GLN A 186 -11.84 -27.53 -2.23
C GLN A 186 -11.46 -26.05 -2.14
N PHE A 187 -10.50 -25.71 -1.26
CA PHE A 187 -10.13 -24.35 -0.97
C PHE A 187 -8.62 -24.17 -1.05
N SER A 188 -8.18 -23.21 -1.85
CA SER A 188 -6.77 -22.79 -1.82
C SER A 188 -6.50 -21.92 -0.59
N PRO A 189 -5.27 -21.88 -0.04
CA PRO A 189 -4.92 -21.04 1.11
C PRO A 189 -5.20 -19.55 0.87
N GLN A 190 -5.15 -19.09 -0.38
CA GLN A 190 -5.49 -17.71 -0.75
C GLN A 190 -6.95 -17.37 -0.46
N THR A 191 -7.86 -18.35 -0.45
CA THR A 191 -9.28 -18.14 -0.10
C THR A 191 -9.43 -17.55 1.31
N LEU A 192 -8.51 -17.86 2.22
CA LEU A 192 -8.49 -17.35 3.60
C LEU A 192 -8.10 -15.86 3.69
N LEU A 193 -7.52 -15.29 2.63
CA LEU A 193 -6.97 -13.94 2.60
C LEU A 193 -7.94 -12.89 2.03
N PHE A 194 -9.10 -13.30 1.49
CA PHE A 194 -10.05 -12.39 0.85
C PHE A 194 -11.39 -12.30 1.59
N GLY A 195 -12.17 -11.27 1.28
CA GLY A 195 -13.52 -11.08 1.85
C GLY A 195 -13.54 -10.42 3.23
N TYR A 196 -12.45 -9.75 3.63
CA TYR A 196 -12.43 -8.90 4.83
C TYR A 196 -13.06 -7.53 4.50
N PRO A 197 -13.90 -6.98 5.40
CA PRO A 197 -14.42 -5.65 5.22
C PRO A 197 -13.26 -4.65 5.20
N GLY A 198 -13.47 -3.50 4.57
CA GLY A 198 -12.47 -2.45 4.62
C GLY A 198 -12.81 -1.27 3.71
N PRO A 199 -12.06 -0.16 3.86
CA PRO A 199 -12.40 1.11 3.23
C PRO A 199 -12.53 1.06 1.71
N LEU A 200 -11.78 0.16 1.04
CA LEU A 200 -11.88 -0.01 -0.42
C LEU A 200 -13.20 -0.66 -0.85
N VAL A 201 -13.79 -1.53 -0.03
CA VAL A 201 -15.12 -2.12 -0.30
C VAL A 201 -16.18 -1.03 -0.14
N ASP A 202 -16.08 -0.23 0.92
CA ASP A 202 -17.01 0.85 1.22
C ASP A 202 -16.95 1.94 0.15
N MET A 203 -15.74 2.29 -0.31
CA MET A 203 -15.53 3.20 -1.44
C MET A 203 -16.21 2.70 -2.71
N GLN A 204 -15.99 1.44 -3.08
CA GLN A 204 -16.64 0.87 -4.28
C GLN A 204 -18.16 0.86 -4.14
N GLN A 205 -18.66 0.56 -2.94
CA GLN A 205 -20.09 0.58 -2.63
C GLN A 205 -20.67 1.99 -2.79
N ALA A 206 -19.98 3.03 -2.31
CA ALA A 206 -20.41 4.42 -2.49
C ALA A 206 -20.50 4.80 -3.98
N VAL A 207 -19.54 4.39 -4.81
CA VAL A 207 -19.62 4.61 -6.27
C VAL A 207 -20.83 3.89 -6.89
N TRP A 208 -21.11 2.66 -6.46
CA TRP A 208 -22.27 1.92 -6.92
C TRP A 208 -23.59 2.61 -6.53
N GLU A 209 -23.69 3.16 -5.32
CA GLU A 209 -24.89 3.90 -4.86
C GLU A 209 -25.12 5.17 -5.68
N ILE A 210 -24.05 5.90 -6.01
CA ILE A 210 -24.11 7.02 -6.95
C ILE A 210 -24.61 6.55 -8.31
N ALA A 211 -24.05 5.47 -8.86
CA ALA A 211 -24.47 4.92 -10.15
C ALA A 211 -25.94 4.50 -10.16
N GLU A 212 -26.43 3.85 -9.10
CA GLU A 212 -27.84 3.47 -8.98
C GLU A 212 -28.76 4.69 -8.90
N ARG A 213 -28.32 5.78 -8.24
CA ARG A 213 -29.07 7.03 -8.24
C ARG A 213 -29.16 7.63 -9.64
N ILE A 214 -28.05 7.66 -10.38
CA ILE A 214 -27.98 8.14 -11.77
C ILE A 214 -28.93 7.33 -12.67
N LYS A 215 -28.92 5.99 -12.56
CA LYS A 215 -29.84 5.12 -13.31
C LYS A 215 -31.30 5.43 -13.03
N LYS A 216 -31.67 5.59 -11.75
CA LYS A 216 -33.05 5.91 -11.34
C LYS A 216 -33.54 7.24 -11.89
N LEU A 217 -32.63 8.19 -12.08
CA LEU A 217 -32.91 9.50 -12.68
C LEU A 217 -32.92 9.47 -14.22
N GLY A 218 -32.53 8.35 -14.85
CA GLY A 218 -32.44 8.24 -16.30
C GLY A 218 -31.28 9.03 -16.91
N LEU A 219 -30.25 9.34 -16.13
CA LEU A 219 -29.11 10.20 -16.54
C LEU A 219 -27.87 9.39 -16.94
N GLY A 220 -28.04 8.12 -17.32
CA GLY A 220 -26.91 7.20 -17.57
C GLY A 220 -26.05 7.58 -18.78
N ASP A 221 -26.62 8.30 -19.74
CA ASP A 221 -25.95 8.68 -20.99
C ASP A 221 -25.12 9.98 -20.86
N ASP A 222 -25.42 10.83 -19.87
CA ASP A 222 -24.72 12.08 -19.57
C ASP A 222 -24.23 12.09 -18.12
N LEU A 223 -23.10 11.44 -17.88
CA LEU A 223 -22.54 11.34 -16.53
C LEU A 223 -22.04 12.67 -15.98
N ASP A 224 -21.56 13.59 -16.83
CA ASP A 224 -21.06 14.88 -16.36
C ASP A 224 -22.23 15.75 -15.88
N GLY A 225 -23.34 15.79 -16.63
CA GLY A 225 -24.59 16.39 -16.18
C GLY A 225 -25.19 15.69 -14.96
N ALA A 226 -25.10 14.35 -14.90
CA ALA A 226 -25.59 13.58 -13.77
C ALA A 226 -24.83 13.89 -12.46
N LEU A 227 -23.51 14.06 -12.52
CA LEU A 227 -22.69 14.41 -11.36
C LEU A 227 -23.01 15.81 -10.81
N ALA A 228 -23.43 16.74 -11.66
CA ALA A 228 -23.89 18.08 -11.27
C ALA A 228 -25.36 18.12 -10.82
N HIS A 229 -26.10 17.03 -10.98
CA HIS A 229 -27.53 17.00 -10.64
C HIS A 229 -27.73 17.17 -9.12
N PRO A 230 -28.71 17.99 -8.65
CA PRO A 230 -28.91 18.28 -7.22
C PRO A 230 -29.09 17.05 -6.32
N ASP A 231 -29.64 15.97 -6.87
CA ASP A 231 -29.85 14.69 -6.16
C ASP A 231 -28.60 13.78 -6.10
N VAL A 232 -27.55 14.12 -6.84
CA VAL A 232 -26.33 13.31 -6.98
C VAL A 232 -25.12 14.06 -6.42
N ALA A 233 -25.02 15.36 -6.65
CA ALA A 233 -23.91 16.20 -6.20
C ALA A 233 -23.56 16.03 -4.71
N PRO A 234 -24.53 16.00 -3.76
CA PRO A 234 -24.22 15.76 -2.34
C PRO A 234 -23.57 14.39 -2.07
N MET A 235 -23.94 13.36 -2.84
CA MET A 235 -23.33 12.03 -2.72
C MET A 235 -21.88 12.04 -3.22
N VAL A 236 -21.61 12.78 -4.30
CA VAL A 236 -20.27 12.98 -4.87
C VAL A 236 -19.39 13.76 -3.90
N ASP A 237 -19.92 14.82 -3.28
CA ASP A 237 -19.22 15.59 -2.25
C ASP A 237 -18.88 14.71 -1.05
N SER A 238 -19.83 13.91 -0.56
CA SER A 238 -19.60 12.96 0.53
C SER A 238 -18.54 11.90 0.16
N TYR A 239 -18.56 11.43 -1.10
CA TYR A 239 -17.57 10.49 -1.62
C TYR A 239 -16.18 11.10 -1.62
N TYR A 240 -16.01 12.32 -2.14
CA TYR A 240 -14.70 12.98 -2.16
C TYR A 240 -14.23 13.45 -0.79
N ALA A 241 -15.13 13.80 0.12
CA ALA A 241 -14.77 14.06 1.52
C ALA A 241 -14.15 12.81 2.17
N SER A 242 -14.69 11.63 1.87
CA SER A 242 -14.25 10.36 2.48
C SER A 242 -13.04 9.75 1.77
N TYR A 243 -12.98 9.81 0.44
CA TYR A 243 -12.02 9.04 -0.37
C TYR A 243 -11.21 9.90 -1.35
N GLY A 244 -11.47 11.21 -1.41
CA GLY A 244 -10.81 12.10 -2.36
C GLY A 244 -9.31 12.24 -2.17
N HIS A 245 -8.80 11.89 -0.99
CA HIS A 245 -7.38 11.90 -0.64
C HIS A 245 -6.61 10.65 -1.11
N LEU A 246 -7.27 9.67 -1.73
CA LEU A 246 -6.62 8.46 -2.21
C LEU A 246 -5.68 8.77 -3.39
N LEU A 247 -4.51 8.12 -3.35
CA LEU A 247 -3.46 8.21 -4.34
C LEU A 247 -3.37 6.90 -5.12
N ASP A 248 -3.03 7.00 -6.39
CA ASP A 248 -2.74 5.85 -7.26
C ASP A 248 -1.25 5.47 -7.18
N SER A 249 -0.39 6.46 -6.93
CA SER A 249 1.03 6.26 -6.69
C SER A 249 1.52 7.15 -5.56
N ILE A 250 2.53 6.68 -4.82
CA ILE A 250 3.21 7.46 -3.77
C ILE A 250 4.15 8.55 -4.33
N ASP A 251 4.31 8.62 -5.65
CA ASP A 251 5.01 9.75 -6.27
C ASP A 251 4.09 10.98 -6.29
N PRO A 252 4.49 12.11 -5.66
CA PRO A 252 3.62 13.25 -5.43
C PRO A 252 3.22 14.01 -6.70
N VAL A 253 3.78 13.67 -7.86
CA VAL A 253 3.31 14.21 -9.14
C VAL A 253 1.92 13.70 -9.51
N HIS A 254 1.50 12.55 -8.96
CA HIS A 254 0.22 11.95 -9.30
C HIS A 254 -0.90 12.62 -8.50
N SER A 255 -1.95 13.00 -9.23
CA SER A 255 -3.13 13.64 -8.66
C SER A 255 -3.86 12.74 -7.67
N LEU A 256 -4.39 13.36 -6.63
CA LEU A 256 -5.37 12.77 -5.74
C LEU A 256 -6.64 12.40 -6.52
N LEU A 257 -7.43 11.49 -5.96
CA LEU A 257 -8.71 11.09 -6.57
C LEU A 257 -9.66 12.27 -6.79
N ARG A 258 -9.71 13.24 -5.86
CA ARG A 258 -10.53 14.46 -5.99
C ARG A 258 -10.04 15.44 -7.06
N GLU A 259 -8.77 15.39 -7.41
CA GLU A 259 -8.15 16.28 -8.39
C GLU A 259 -8.31 15.75 -9.83
N ASN A 260 -8.72 14.48 -9.98
CA ASN A 260 -8.94 13.82 -11.25
C ASN A 260 -10.36 13.24 -11.31
N PRO A 261 -11.39 14.07 -11.58
CA PRO A 261 -12.78 13.63 -11.58
C PRO A 261 -13.09 12.54 -12.62
N GLN A 262 -12.29 12.46 -13.69
CA GLN A 262 -12.44 11.45 -14.74
C GLN A 262 -12.33 10.02 -14.19
N ARG A 263 -11.62 9.80 -13.07
CA ARG A 263 -11.54 8.50 -12.40
C ARG A 263 -12.88 8.04 -11.84
N LEU A 264 -13.65 8.95 -11.23
CA LEU A 264 -15.00 8.64 -10.75
C LEU A 264 -15.92 8.37 -11.93
N THR A 265 -15.89 9.22 -12.97
CA THR A 265 -16.69 9.03 -14.19
C THR A 265 -16.40 7.68 -14.85
N ALA A 266 -15.12 7.27 -14.94
CA ALA A 266 -14.74 5.97 -15.49
C ALA A 266 -15.29 4.79 -14.66
N ALA A 267 -15.23 4.87 -13.33
CA ALA A 267 -15.81 3.86 -12.46
C ALA A 267 -17.35 3.79 -12.58
N LEU A 268 -18.01 4.95 -12.66
CA LEU A 268 -19.45 5.05 -12.82
C LEU A 268 -19.92 4.44 -14.14
N LYS A 269 -19.21 4.63 -15.25
CA LYS A 269 -19.55 4.01 -16.55
C LYS A 269 -19.77 2.51 -16.42
N GLY A 270 -18.87 1.79 -15.74
CA GLY A 270 -18.99 0.34 -15.57
C GLY A 270 -20.17 -0.11 -14.68
N PHE A 271 -20.54 0.69 -13.68
CA PHE A 271 -21.70 0.39 -12.85
C PHE A 271 -23.02 0.78 -13.52
N VAL A 272 -23.05 1.91 -14.24
CA VAL A 272 -24.22 2.41 -14.99
C VAL A 272 -24.57 1.48 -16.13
N SER A 273 -23.58 0.94 -16.86
CA SER A 273 -23.80 -0.04 -17.92
C SER A 273 -24.31 -1.40 -17.42
N GLY A 274 -24.17 -1.67 -16.11
CA GLY A 274 -24.52 -2.96 -15.51
C GLY A 274 -23.48 -4.06 -15.72
N GLU A 275 -22.32 -3.75 -16.32
CA GLU A 275 -21.20 -4.69 -16.50
C GLU A 275 -20.57 -5.11 -15.17
N VAL A 276 -20.61 -4.22 -14.17
CA VAL A 276 -20.01 -4.47 -12.85
C VAL A 276 -21.08 -4.82 -11.82
N GLN A 277 -20.87 -5.94 -11.10
CA GLN A 277 -21.75 -6.39 -10.03
C GLN A 277 -21.69 -5.47 -8.79
N GLU A 278 -22.80 -5.38 -8.06
CA GLU A 278 -22.88 -4.71 -6.74
C GLU A 278 -21.72 -5.15 -5.82
N PRO A 279 -20.90 -4.19 -5.34
CA PRO A 279 -19.73 -4.48 -4.49
C PRO A 279 -20.10 -5.24 -3.22
N ALA A 280 -21.14 -4.83 -2.49
CA ALA A 280 -21.58 -5.50 -1.27
C ALA A 280 -22.02 -6.95 -1.52
N ARG A 281 -22.72 -7.24 -2.62
CA ARG A 281 -23.07 -8.62 -3.01
C ARG A 281 -21.84 -9.46 -3.32
N ARG A 282 -20.90 -8.94 -4.11
CA ARG A 282 -19.63 -9.63 -4.41
C ARG A 282 -18.84 -9.89 -3.13
N HIS A 283 -18.79 -8.91 -2.24
CA HIS A 283 -18.09 -8.99 -0.96
C HIS A 283 -18.70 -10.08 -0.06
N ARG A 284 -20.03 -10.09 0.13
CA ARG A 284 -20.74 -11.13 0.89
C ARG A 284 -20.45 -12.53 0.37
N ARG A 285 -20.42 -12.72 -0.95
CA ARG A 285 -20.06 -14.01 -1.57
C ARG A 285 -18.63 -14.44 -1.22
N THR A 286 -17.67 -13.52 -1.32
CA THR A 286 -16.26 -13.82 -0.97
C THR A 286 -16.10 -14.09 0.52
N ALA A 287 -16.77 -13.32 1.39
CA ALA A 287 -16.74 -13.52 2.83
C ALA A 287 -17.35 -14.88 3.25
N ALA A 288 -18.46 -15.28 2.62
CA ALA A 288 -19.06 -16.61 2.83
C ALA A 288 -18.11 -17.73 2.38
N LYS A 289 -17.45 -17.57 1.22
CA LYS A 289 -16.45 -18.53 0.73
C LYS A 289 -15.26 -18.63 1.69
N ARG A 290 -14.74 -17.50 2.19
CA ARG A 290 -13.70 -17.48 3.22
C ARG A 290 -14.16 -18.24 4.46
N LYS A 291 -15.36 -17.94 4.97
CA LYS A 291 -15.89 -18.60 6.17
C LYS A 291 -15.96 -20.12 5.99
N ALA A 292 -16.49 -20.60 4.87
CA ALA A 292 -16.54 -22.03 4.56
C ALA A 292 -15.15 -22.66 4.52
N ALA A 293 -14.16 -21.97 3.91
CA ALA A 293 -12.78 -22.42 3.89
C ALA A 293 -12.15 -22.46 5.30
N THR A 294 -12.43 -21.46 6.14
CA THR A 294 -11.97 -21.41 7.53
C THR A 294 -12.57 -22.56 8.35
N ASP A 295 -13.89 -22.76 8.28
CA ASP A 295 -14.58 -23.81 9.02
C ASP A 295 -14.04 -25.20 8.62
N SER A 296 -13.86 -25.43 7.31
CA SER A 296 -13.27 -26.66 6.77
C SER A 296 -11.83 -26.88 7.25
N ALA A 297 -10.98 -25.84 7.19
CA ALA A 297 -9.60 -25.91 7.62
C ALA A 297 -9.47 -26.21 9.12
N LEU A 298 -10.28 -25.55 9.96
CA LEU A 298 -10.29 -25.80 11.41
C LEU A 298 -10.75 -27.23 11.73
N GLY A 299 -11.77 -27.73 11.03
CA GLY A 299 -12.24 -29.11 11.19
C GLY A 299 -11.16 -30.17 10.90
N LYS A 300 -10.19 -29.87 10.03
CA LYS A 300 -9.06 -30.78 9.71
C LYS A 300 -7.95 -30.78 10.76
N VAL A 301 -7.83 -29.71 11.55
CA VAL A 301 -6.76 -29.54 12.55
C VAL A 301 -7.25 -29.86 13.96
N SER A 302 -8.55 -29.79 14.21
CA SER A 302 -9.18 -30.11 15.50
C SER A 302 -9.59 -31.59 15.67
N GLY A 303 -9.49 -32.41 14.62
CA GLY A 303 -9.75 -33.86 14.66
C GLY A 303 -8.46 -34.65 14.59
#